data_AF-A0A9J6E256-F1
#
_entry.id   AF-A0A9J6E256-F1
#
_cell.length_a   1.000
_cell.length_b   1.000
_cell.length_c   1.000
_cell.angle_alpha   90.00
_cell.angle_beta   90.00
_cell.angle_gamma   90.00
#
_symmetry.space_group_name_H-M   'P 1'
#
loop_
_entity.id
_entity.type
_entity.pdbx_description
1 polymer ?
#
loop_
_entity_poly.entity_id
_entity_poly.type
_entity_poly.pdbx_seq_one_letter_code
_entity_poly.pdbx_strand_id
1 'polypeptide(L)'
;MIDVPSTSAGQSVGGTATKSSSEDKAARRRAHDAERKRRRRAEDSQLREREAAERRQRRAAAPDSAALKRVSFLDDVLKNIPPSGGCTDCGNVSYRVPTIHPLFALGAHEGSVNHTRGFAAVANAADSQPPTLRAAKILALTALDLLSDAELLREAKREFAALKLPSEEELQTAL
;
A
#
# COMPACT_ATOMS: atom_id res chain seq x y z
N MET A 1 0.65 -73.67 -67.08
CA MET A 1 1.86 -73.17 -66.39
C MET A 1 1.45 -71.84 -65.80
N ILE A 2 1.24 -71.62 -64.51
CA ILE A 2 1.90 -72.06 -63.26
C ILE A 2 0.82 -71.89 -62.16
N ASP A 3 0.38 -72.95 -61.49
CA ASP A 3 0.74 -73.44 -60.15
C ASP A 3 -0.01 -72.78 -58.97
N VAL A 4 -0.41 -73.63 -58.03
CA VAL A 4 -1.37 -73.42 -56.92
C VAL A 4 -0.63 -72.96 -55.66
N PRO A 5 -1.29 -72.28 -54.70
CA PRO A 5 -1.13 -72.68 -53.30
C PRO A 5 -2.47 -72.74 -52.56
N SER A 6 -2.85 -73.87 -51.96
CA SER A 6 -2.42 -74.38 -50.64
C SER A 6 -2.93 -73.55 -49.46
N THR A 7 -3.87 -74.18 -48.75
CA THR A 7 -4.43 -73.83 -47.44
C THR A 7 -3.37 -73.70 -46.35
N SER A 8 -3.48 -72.71 -45.46
CA SER A 8 -3.30 -72.96 -44.01
C SER A 8 -3.94 -71.85 -43.17
N ALA A 9 -4.69 -72.30 -42.17
CA ALA A 9 -5.30 -71.49 -41.14
C ALA A 9 -4.23 -71.08 -40.10
N GLY A 10 -4.22 -69.81 -39.72
CA GLY A 10 -3.46 -69.30 -38.57
C GLY A 10 -4.40 -68.46 -37.71
N GLN A 11 -4.79 -69.03 -36.57
CA GLN A 11 -5.72 -68.44 -35.61
C GLN A 11 -5.21 -67.11 -35.05
N SER A 12 -6.12 -66.14 -35.06
CA SER A 12 -6.10 -64.93 -34.25
C SER A 12 -6.06 -65.29 -32.76
N VAL A 13 -5.00 -64.89 -32.07
CA VAL A 13 -4.99 -64.82 -30.60
C VAL A 13 -5.25 -63.37 -30.23
N GLY A 14 -6.49 -63.11 -29.83
CA GLY A 14 -6.95 -61.81 -29.37
C GLY A 14 -6.20 -61.35 -28.12
N GLY A 15 -5.56 -60.19 -28.23
CA GLY A 15 -5.31 -59.32 -27.09
C GLY A 15 -6.52 -58.42 -26.91
N THR A 16 -7.51 -58.85 -26.13
CA THR A 16 -8.61 -57.97 -25.71
C THR A 16 -8.08 -56.94 -24.71
N ALA A 17 -7.55 -55.83 -25.23
CA ALA A 17 -7.46 -54.60 -24.43
C ALA A 17 -8.89 -54.10 -24.21
N THR A 18 -9.48 -54.48 -23.08
CA THR A 18 -10.85 -54.14 -22.74
C THR A 18 -10.99 -52.61 -22.68
N LYS A 19 -12.02 -52.06 -23.34
CA LYS A 19 -12.44 -50.64 -23.25
C LYS A 19 -12.52 -50.14 -21.79
N SER A 20 -12.79 -51.06 -20.85
CA SER A 20 -12.79 -50.79 -19.41
C SER A 20 -11.45 -50.29 -18.85
N SER A 21 -10.31 -50.71 -19.40
CA SER A 21 -8.97 -50.33 -18.89
C SER A 21 -8.57 -48.90 -19.22
N SER A 22 -8.98 -48.38 -20.39
CA SER A 22 -8.73 -46.98 -20.76
C SER A 22 -9.66 -46.00 -20.06
N GLU A 23 -10.94 -46.38 -19.89
CA GLU A 23 -11.93 -45.58 -19.17
C GLU A 23 -11.60 -45.50 -17.67
N ASP A 24 -11.14 -46.61 -17.06
CA ASP A 24 -10.64 -46.62 -15.68
C ASP A 24 -9.42 -45.72 -15.49
N LYS A 25 -8.47 -45.70 -16.43
CA LYS A 25 -7.30 -44.81 -16.37
C LYS A 25 -7.71 -43.34 -16.47
N ALA A 26 -8.67 -43.00 -17.31
CA ALA A 26 -9.19 -41.64 -17.45
C ALA A 26 -9.97 -41.21 -16.19
N ALA A 27 -10.78 -42.10 -15.62
CA ALA A 27 -11.49 -41.86 -14.35
C ALA A 27 -10.51 -41.64 -13.19
N ARG A 28 -9.46 -42.46 -13.08
CA ARG A 28 -8.39 -42.31 -12.06
C ARG A 28 -7.65 -40.98 -12.19
N ARG A 29 -7.34 -40.53 -13.41
CA ARG A 29 -6.71 -39.21 -13.66
C ARG A 29 -7.61 -38.05 -13.26
N ARG A 30 -8.90 -38.09 -13.62
CA ARG A 30 -9.89 -37.08 -13.22
C ARG A 30 -10.08 -37.03 -11.70
N ALA A 31 -10.12 -38.19 -11.05
CA ALA A 31 -10.19 -38.28 -9.59
C ALA A 31 -8.96 -37.67 -8.93
N HIS A 32 -7.75 -38.01 -9.41
CA HIS A 32 -6.49 -37.45 -8.94
C HIS A 32 -6.41 -35.92 -9.16
N ASP A 33 -6.83 -35.41 -10.31
CA ASP A 33 -6.85 -33.97 -10.60
C ASP A 33 -7.88 -33.22 -9.75
N ALA A 34 -9.05 -33.82 -9.52
CA ALA A 34 -10.07 -33.27 -8.63
C ALA A 34 -9.55 -33.21 -7.18
N GLU A 35 -8.86 -34.24 -6.72
CA GLU A 35 -8.22 -34.27 -5.41
C GLU A 35 -7.09 -33.22 -5.29
N ARG A 36 -6.23 -33.11 -6.30
CA ARG A 36 -5.18 -32.07 -6.37
C ARG A 36 -5.77 -30.66 -6.33
N LYS A 37 -6.89 -30.41 -7.02
CA LYS A 37 -7.59 -29.11 -7.02
C LYS A 37 -8.28 -28.84 -5.68
N ARG A 38 -8.87 -29.86 -5.05
CA ARG A 38 -9.43 -29.77 -3.68
C ARG A 38 -8.35 -29.44 -2.67
N ARG A 39 -7.20 -30.10 -2.75
CA ARG A 39 -6.05 -29.86 -1.87
C ARG A 39 -5.52 -28.43 -2.02
N ARG A 40 -5.32 -27.93 -3.24
CA ARG A 40 -4.89 -26.55 -3.48
C ARG A 40 -5.88 -25.51 -2.95
N ARG A 41 -7.19 -25.73 -3.15
CA ARG A 41 -8.22 -24.84 -2.60
C ARG A 41 -8.23 -24.84 -1.07
N ALA A 42 -8.02 -25.99 -0.45
CA ALA A 42 -7.90 -26.10 1.00
C ALA A 42 -6.65 -25.38 1.51
N GLU A 43 -5.49 -25.54 0.85
CA GLU A 43 -4.24 -24.84 1.16
C GLU A 43 -4.40 -23.31 1.02
N ASP A 44 -5.02 -22.83 -0.06
CA ASP A 44 -5.31 -21.41 -0.26
C ASP A 44 -6.29 -20.85 0.79
N SER A 45 -7.30 -21.63 1.18
CA SER A 45 -8.25 -21.25 2.23
C SER A 45 -7.56 -21.14 3.58
N GLN A 46 -6.70 -22.12 3.91
CA GLN A 46 -5.91 -22.10 5.13
C GLN A 46 -4.92 -20.93 5.15
N LEU A 47 -4.30 -20.60 4.02
CA LEU A 47 -3.42 -19.44 3.90
C LEU A 47 -4.19 -18.14 4.16
N ARG A 48 -5.35 -17.95 3.53
CA ARG A 48 -6.20 -16.77 3.73
C ARG A 48 -6.68 -16.64 5.18
N GLU A 49 -7.06 -17.74 5.81
CA GLU A 49 -7.46 -17.75 7.22
C GLU A 49 -6.28 -17.40 8.14
N ARG A 50 -5.08 -17.93 7.87
CA ARG A 50 -3.87 -17.58 8.61
C ARG A 50 -3.53 -16.09 8.46
N GLU A 51 -3.52 -15.56 7.24
CA GLU A 51 -3.28 -14.14 7.00
C GLU A 51 -4.34 -13.24 7.66
N ALA A 52 -5.61 -13.65 7.63
CA ALA A 52 -6.69 -12.94 8.31
C ALA A 52 -6.53 -12.99 9.84
N ALA A 53 -6.14 -14.14 10.39
CA ALA A 53 -5.86 -14.31 11.81
C ALA A 53 -4.66 -13.45 12.25
N GLU A 54 -3.58 -13.43 11.47
CA GLU A 54 -2.43 -12.56 11.71
C GLU A 54 -2.83 -11.08 11.65
N ARG A 55 -3.67 -10.67 10.68
CA ARG A 55 -4.20 -9.29 10.61
C ARG A 55 -5.03 -8.95 11.84
N ARG A 56 -5.89 -9.87 12.31
CA ARG A 56 -6.68 -9.71 13.54
C ARG A 56 -5.78 -9.62 14.77
N GLN A 57 -4.79 -10.48 14.88
CA GLN A 57 -3.83 -10.49 15.99
C GLN A 57 -3.00 -9.20 16.01
N ARG A 58 -2.51 -8.73 14.86
CA ARG A 58 -1.82 -7.43 14.73
C ARG A 58 -2.71 -6.24 15.10
N ARG A 59 -4.00 -6.30 14.77
CA ARG A 59 -4.97 -5.27 15.16
C ARG A 59 -5.30 -5.32 16.65
N ALA A 60 -5.40 -6.50 17.24
CA ALA A 60 -5.60 -6.68 18.68
C ALA A 60 -4.37 -6.31 19.51
N ALA A 61 -3.17 -6.50 18.94
CA ALA A 61 -1.89 -6.07 19.50
C ALA A 61 -1.52 -4.63 19.13
N ALA A 62 -2.37 -3.94 18.36
CA ALA A 62 -2.16 -2.52 18.11
C ALA A 62 -2.27 -1.79 19.46
N PRO A 63 -1.34 -0.87 19.76
CA PRO A 63 -1.42 -0.10 21.00
C PRO A 63 -2.78 0.58 21.09
N ASP A 64 -3.31 0.68 22.31
CA ASP A 64 -4.48 1.50 22.59
C ASP A 64 -4.27 2.88 21.94
N SER A 65 -5.28 3.43 21.28
CA SER A 65 -5.20 4.78 20.70
C SER A 65 -4.82 5.82 21.76
N ALA A 66 -5.15 5.58 23.03
CA ALA A 66 -4.72 6.41 24.15
C ALA A 66 -3.22 6.27 24.49
N ALA A 67 -2.57 5.16 24.12
CA ALA A 67 -1.16 4.87 24.38
C ALA A 67 -0.22 5.25 23.21
N LEU A 68 -0.77 5.64 22.06
CA LEU A 68 0.01 6.22 20.98
C LEU A 68 0.57 7.57 21.44
N LYS A 69 1.89 7.70 21.46
CA LYS A 69 2.54 9.01 21.63
C LYS A 69 1.99 9.94 20.54
N ARG A 70 1.40 11.06 20.96
CA ARG A 70 0.98 12.12 20.04
C ARG A 70 2.16 12.53 19.17
N VAL A 71 1.88 12.84 17.91
CA VAL A 71 2.87 13.40 17.00
C VAL A 71 3.44 14.66 17.65
N SER A 72 4.75 14.71 17.81
CA SER A 72 5.46 15.93 18.19
C SER A 72 6.08 16.55 16.94
N PHE A 73 5.67 17.77 16.60
CA PHE A 73 6.36 18.57 15.61
C PHE A 73 7.65 19.13 16.20
N LEU A 74 8.69 19.24 15.36
CA LEU A 74 10.01 19.67 15.78
C LEU A 74 10.22 21.16 15.47
N ASP A 75 9.24 21.97 15.85
CA ASP A 75 9.17 23.39 15.50
C ASP A 75 10.33 24.19 16.11
N ASP A 76 10.80 23.79 17.29
CA ASP A 76 11.95 24.41 17.97
C ASP A 76 13.26 24.26 17.19
N VAL A 77 13.40 23.21 16.39
CA VAL A 77 14.59 23.01 15.54
C VAL A 77 14.55 23.91 14.32
N LEU A 78 13.35 24.26 13.83
CA LEU A 78 13.18 25.17 12.68
C LEU A 78 13.42 26.64 13.06
N LYS A 79 13.23 27.04 14.32
CA LYS A 79 13.49 28.42 14.81
C LYS A 79 14.93 28.90 14.58
N ASN A 80 15.89 27.97 14.52
CA ASN A 80 17.31 28.26 14.32
C ASN A 80 17.77 28.09 12.86
N ILE A 81 16.87 27.67 11.96
CA ILE A 81 17.14 27.61 10.53
C ILE A 81 16.69 28.96 9.95
N PRO A 82 17.57 29.72 9.27
CA PRO A 82 17.15 30.95 8.60
C PRO A 82 15.96 30.61 7.70
N PRO A 83 14.87 31.41 7.71
CA PRO A 83 13.70 31.10 6.90
C PRO A 83 14.14 30.95 5.45
N SER A 84 14.11 29.72 4.95
CA SER A 84 14.23 29.48 3.53
C SER A 84 12.94 30.01 2.93
N GLY A 85 13.04 31.05 2.10
CA GLY A 85 11.87 31.61 1.42
C GLY A 85 11.16 30.48 0.67
N GLY A 86 9.98 30.08 1.15
CA GLY A 86 9.10 29.13 0.49
C GLY A 86 8.02 29.92 -0.24
N CYS A 87 7.88 29.71 -1.55
CA CYS A 87 6.75 30.22 -2.31
C CYS A 87 5.83 29.05 -2.65
N THR A 88 4.62 29.05 -2.08
CA THR A 88 3.59 28.03 -2.31
C THR A 88 2.22 28.68 -2.23
N ASP A 89 1.31 28.21 -3.08
CA ASP A 89 -0.13 28.54 -3.04
C ASP A 89 -0.81 28.13 -1.73
N CYS A 90 -0.22 27.22 -0.94
CA CYS A 90 -0.65 26.92 0.43
C CYS A 90 -0.65 28.17 1.33
N GLY A 91 0.22 29.15 1.03
CA GLY A 91 0.23 30.44 1.72
C GLY A 91 -1.10 31.18 1.56
N ASN A 92 -1.71 31.16 0.37
CA ASN A 92 -3.02 31.78 0.12
C ASN A 92 -4.11 31.14 0.97
N VAL A 93 -4.08 29.81 1.14
CA VAL A 93 -5.03 29.07 1.97
C VAL A 93 -4.86 29.41 3.45
N SER A 94 -3.62 29.62 3.90
CA SER A 94 -3.33 29.96 5.30
C SER A 94 -3.88 31.31 5.75
N TYR A 95 -4.34 32.18 4.84
CA TYR A 95 -5.09 33.39 5.21
C TYR A 95 -6.58 33.15 5.45
N ARG A 96 -7.11 31.98 5.09
CA ARG A 96 -8.55 31.69 5.17
C ARG A 96 -8.89 30.67 6.26
N VAL A 97 -8.01 29.72 6.51
CA VAL A 97 -8.26 28.62 7.46
C VAL A 97 -6.97 28.22 8.22
N PRO A 98 -7.10 27.64 9.43
CA PRO A 98 -5.97 27.02 10.11
C PRO A 98 -5.27 26.03 9.16
N THR A 99 -3.96 26.22 8.95
CA THR A 99 -3.19 25.51 7.92
C THR A 99 -1.81 25.14 8.45
N ILE A 100 -1.32 23.95 8.10
CA ILE A 100 0.07 23.53 8.33
C ILE A 100 0.73 23.16 7.00
N HIS A 101 2.01 23.48 6.86
CA HIS A 101 2.83 23.09 5.70
C HIS A 101 4.12 22.41 6.18
N PRO A 102 4.04 21.17 6.69
CA PRO A 102 5.18 20.50 7.30
C PRO A 102 6.19 20.03 6.25
N LEU A 103 7.47 20.08 6.62
CA LEU A 103 8.58 19.54 5.86
C LEU A 103 9.09 18.26 6.53
N PHE A 104 9.63 17.34 5.73
CA PHE A 104 10.30 16.14 6.24
C PHE A 104 11.54 15.81 5.40
N ALA A 105 12.55 15.20 6.05
CA ALA A 105 13.83 14.92 5.43
C ALA A 105 13.83 13.59 4.66
N LEU A 106 14.41 13.62 3.45
CA LEU A 106 14.64 12.44 2.60
C LEU A 106 16.08 11.93 2.66
N GLY A 107 16.97 12.57 3.43
CA GLY A 107 18.39 12.20 3.50
C GLY A 107 19.18 12.57 2.23
N ALA A 108 18.82 13.69 1.59
CA ALA A 108 19.51 14.15 0.39
C ALA A 108 20.99 14.48 0.68
N HIS A 109 21.87 14.08 -0.25
CA HIS A 109 23.29 14.42 -0.19
C HIS A 109 23.52 15.92 -0.39
N GLU A 110 24.69 16.41 0.04
CA GLU A 110 25.10 17.79 -0.16
C GLU A 110 24.99 18.20 -1.65
N GLY A 111 24.46 19.40 -1.90
CA GLY A 111 24.18 19.89 -3.25
C GLY A 111 22.87 19.40 -3.88
N SER A 112 22.20 18.39 -3.31
CA SER A 112 20.87 17.93 -3.77
C SER A 112 19.76 18.71 -3.08
N VAL A 113 19.64 20.00 -3.37
CA VAL A 113 18.58 20.88 -2.82
C VAL A 113 17.32 20.87 -3.70
N ASN A 114 16.21 21.38 -3.17
CA ASN A 114 14.97 21.56 -3.93
C ASN A 114 15.23 22.25 -5.28
N HIS A 115 14.47 21.87 -6.31
CA HIS A 115 14.65 22.32 -7.70
C HIS A 115 15.93 21.89 -8.42
N THR A 116 16.61 20.84 -7.94
CA THR A 116 17.75 20.22 -8.65
C THR A 116 17.41 18.83 -9.18
N ARG A 117 18.15 18.38 -10.21
CA ARG A 117 18.08 16.99 -10.69
C ARG A 117 18.50 15.99 -9.61
N GLY A 118 19.44 16.36 -8.75
CA GLY A 118 19.90 15.54 -7.63
C GLY A 118 18.76 15.26 -6.64
N PHE A 119 18.02 16.30 -6.24
CA PHE A 119 16.87 16.12 -5.35
C PHE A 119 15.73 15.32 -6.01
N ALA A 120 15.51 15.47 -7.32
CA ALA A 120 14.55 14.64 -8.05
C ALA A 120 14.92 13.14 -7.99
N ALA A 121 16.22 12.82 -8.11
CA ALA A 121 16.69 11.44 -7.98
C ALA A 121 16.50 10.90 -6.55
N VAL A 122 16.81 11.70 -5.53
CA VAL A 122 16.59 11.34 -4.12
C VAL A 122 15.10 11.13 -3.83
N ALA A 123 14.23 12.04 -4.27
CA ALA A 123 12.79 11.93 -4.06
C ALA A 123 12.16 10.68 -4.70
N ASN A 124 12.72 10.20 -5.81
CA ASN A 124 12.28 8.99 -6.50
C ASN A 124 12.90 7.69 -5.93
N ALA A 125 13.81 7.77 -4.96
CA ALA A 125 14.51 6.61 -4.42
C ALA A 125 13.58 5.73 -3.56
N ALA A 126 13.89 4.42 -3.49
CA ALA A 126 13.19 3.48 -2.61
C ALA A 126 13.32 3.87 -1.13
N ASP A 127 14.49 4.39 -0.73
CA ASP A 127 14.77 4.82 0.64
C ASP A 127 13.97 6.08 1.06
N SER A 128 13.42 6.81 0.08
CA SER A 128 12.52 7.94 0.33
C SER A 128 11.07 7.51 0.64
N GLN A 129 10.70 6.25 0.36
CA GLN A 129 9.34 5.76 0.60
C GLN A 129 9.01 5.62 2.10
N PRO A 130 9.86 5.02 2.95
CA PRO A 130 9.60 4.95 4.39
C PRO A 130 9.39 6.31 5.08
N PRO A 131 10.23 7.35 4.91
CA PRO A 131 9.97 8.67 5.50
C PRO A 131 8.70 9.32 4.95
N THR A 132 8.41 9.17 3.65
CA THR A 132 7.16 9.66 3.04
C THR A 132 5.93 9.01 3.67
N LEU A 133 5.96 7.68 3.87
CA LEU A 133 4.87 6.97 4.53
C LEU A 133 4.69 7.41 5.99
N ARG A 134 5.78 7.72 6.70
CA ARG A 134 5.69 8.29 8.06
C ARG A 134 5.03 9.67 8.04
N ALA A 135 5.43 10.55 7.13
CA ALA A 135 4.81 11.87 6.99
C ALA A 135 3.31 11.78 6.66
N ALA A 136 2.92 10.88 5.74
CA ALA A 136 1.52 10.63 5.41
C ALA A 136 0.69 10.14 6.62
N LYS A 137 1.25 9.22 7.41
CA LYS A 137 0.60 8.74 8.64
C LYS A 137 0.47 9.85 9.68
N ILE A 138 1.47 10.70 9.82
CA ILE A 138 1.43 11.86 10.71
C ILE A 138 0.27 12.78 10.33
N LEU A 139 0.15 13.16 9.06
CA LEU A 139 -0.94 14.01 8.59
C LEU A 139 -2.33 13.37 8.83
N ALA A 140 -2.45 12.07 8.57
CA ALA A 140 -3.69 11.34 8.81
C ALA A 140 -4.08 11.28 10.29
N LEU A 141 -3.09 11.08 11.18
CA LEU A 141 -3.32 11.06 12.62
C LEU A 141 -3.65 12.46 13.16
N THR A 142 -2.99 13.52 12.67
CA THR A 142 -3.34 14.90 13.03
C THR A 142 -4.78 15.24 12.61
N ALA A 143 -5.20 14.82 11.40
CA ALA A 143 -6.58 15.00 10.97
C ALA A 143 -7.56 14.20 11.85
N LEU A 144 -7.20 12.97 12.23
CA LEU A 144 -8.01 12.14 13.11
C LEU A 144 -8.17 12.78 14.50
N ASP A 145 -7.11 13.34 15.07
CA ASP A 145 -7.15 14.05 16.35
C ASP A 145 -8.13 15.23 16.27
N LEU A 146 -8.05 16.05 15.23
CA LEU A 146 -8.97 17.18 15.01
C LEU A 146 -10.43 16.75 14.80
N LEU A 147 -10.66 15.60 14.16
CA LEU A 147 -12.02 15.08 13.92
C LEU A 147 -12.61 14.39 15.16
N SER A 148 -11.76 13.84 16.03
CA SER A 148 -12.18 13.09 17.22
C SER A 148 -12.29 13.97 18.47
N ASP A 149 -11.56 15.09 18.51
CA ASP A 149 -11.57 16.06 19.60
C ASP A 149 -12.12 17.42 19.13
N ALA A 150 -13.40 17.65 19.41
CA ALA A 150 -14.07 18.91 19.09
C ALA A 150 -13.54 20.11 19.90
N GLU A 151 -12.92 19.87 21.06
CA GLU A 151 -12.32 20.95 21.83
C GLU A 151 -11.05 21.45 21.14
N LEU A 152 -10.19 20.53 20.71
CA LEU A 152 -8.95 20.79 19.97
C LEU A 152 -9.21 21.54 18.66
N LEU A 153 -10.22 21.12 17.88
CA LEU A 153 -10.58 21.83 16.64
C LEU A 153 -11.03 23.27 16.90
N ARG A 154 -11.81 23.51 17.97
CA ARG A 154 -12.22 24.87 18.33
C ARG A 154 -11.05 25.71 18.82
N GLU A 155 -10.09 25.12 19.52
CA GLU A 155 -8.86 25.81 19.94
C GLU A 155 -8.06 26.29 18.73
N ALA A 156 -7.77 25.40 17.78
CA ALA A 156 -7.09 25.77 16.53
C ALA A 156 -7.80 26.90 15.77
N LYS A 157 -9.15 26.87 15.73
CA LYS A 157 -9.95 27.95 15.11
C LYS A 157 -9.89 29.26 15.90
N ARG A 158 -9.88 29.21 17.23
CA ARG A 158 -9.76 30.40 18.09
C ARG A 158 -8.40 31.05 17.93
N GLU A 159 -7.33 30.26 17.95
CA GLU A 159 -5.96 30.77 17.72
C GLU A 159 -5.85 31.43 16.36
N PHE A 160 -6.36 30.79 15.31
CA PHE A 160 -6.38 31.35 13.96
C PHE A 160 -7.16 32.68 13.88
N ALA A 161 -8.35 32.75 14.50
CA ALA A 161 -9.16 33.96 14.53
C ALA A 161 -8.53 35.12 15.31
N ALA A 162 -7.60 34.81 16.23
CA ALA A 162 -6.84 35.81 16.97
C ALA A 162 -5.63 36.36 16.18
N LEU A 163 -5.26 35.75 15.05
CA LEU A 163 -4.20 36.26 14.19
C LEU A 163 -4.63 37.56 13.52
N LYS A 164 -3.72 38.54 13.48
CA LYS A 164 -3.93 39.77 12.71
C LYS A 164 -3.62 39.49 11.24
N LEU A 165 -4.63 39.02 10.52
CA LEU A 165 -4.54 38.77 9.09
C LEU A 165 -4.67 40.10 8.31
N PRO A 166 -3.98 40.26 7.17
CA PRO A 166 -4.20 41.37 6.28
C PRO A 166 -5.64 41.39 5.76
N SER A 167 -6.17 42.58 5.54
CA SER A 167 -7.45 42.82 4.89
C SER A 167 -7.44 42.32 3.45
N GLU A 168 -8.62 42.11 2.88
CA GLU A 168 -8.76 41.67 1.48
C GLU A 168 -8.11 42.66 0.50
N GLU A 169 -8.17 43.95 0.80
CA GLU A 169 -7.56 45.01 -0.01
C GLU A 169 -6.02 44.95 0.04
N GLU A 170 -5.45 44.69 1.22
CA GLU A 170 -4.01 44.47 1.40
C GLU A 170 -3.51 43.19 0.69
N LEU A 171 -4.34 42.13 0.66
CA LEU A 171 -4.02 40.89 -0.07
C LEU A 171 -4.03 41.08 -1.58
N GLN A 172 -4.94 41.90 -2.11
CA GLN A 172 -5.07 42.16 -3.55
C GLN A 172 -3.98 43.07 -4.11
N THR A 173 -3.42 43.97 -3.29
CA THR A 173 -2.32 44.87 -3.69
C THR A 173 -0.93 44.24 -3.58
N ALA A 174 -0.82 43.06 -2.95
CA ALA A 174 0.44 42.34 -2.75
C ALA A 174 0.79 41.34 -3.89
N LEU A 175 -0.08 41.19 -4.90
CA LEU A 175 0.11 40.33 -6.09
C LEU A 175 0.51 41.15 -7.31
#